data_AF-C0ZM12-F1
#
_entry.id   AF-C0ZM12-F1
#
_cell.length_a   1.000
_cell.length_b   1.000
_cell.length_c   1.000
_cell.angle_alpha   90.00
_cell.angle_beta   90.00
_cell.angle_gamma   90.00
#
_symmetry.space_group_name_H-M   'P 1'
#
loop_
_entity.id
_entity.type
_entity.pdbx_description
1 polymer ?
#
loop_
_entity_poly.entity_id
_entity_poly.type
_entity_poly.pdbx_seq_one_letter_code
_entity_poly.pdbx_strand_id
1 'polypeptide(L)'
;MASMHMSDDKPKPPKSVTEVLESLGMDRDQLREMAKDAIADLTPKKGRGAAWEKVLGAAVEKLGPNWTIIGSGLRAKLLHTPVRWFFDTVGIDPIPNREKLTITHLPLIEPLDPGTLTEWQDHYDSRHSGHDYHGRQIDIFDTVSAAELVIWWAEGPASDLFDARSVEALTPLREKQYLERSQSGPARWTILAGLRVITDTGSPLEVIDNAIEYFRGRVADPKAPLVMFWTQFREVAAAGDRERTLWWLDEHRRATVREHYPLPDSVFADVLEDLGDG
;
A
#
# COMPACT_ATOMS: atom_id res chain seq x y z
N MET A 1 -54.24 50.21 15.12
CA MET A 1 -53.48 48.96 15.30
C MET A 1 -53.72 48.10 14.08
N ALA A 2 -52.72 47.94 13.22
CA ALA A 2 -52.80 47.10 12.02
C ALA A 2 -52.08 45.78 12.30
N SER A 3 -52.76 44.67 12.04
CA SER A 3 -52.24 43.30 12.19
C SER A 3 -51.41 42.94 10.96
N MET A 4 -50.14 42.60 11.15
CA MET A 4 -49.29 41.99 10.12
C MET A 4 -49.49 40.47 10.17
N HIS A 5 -50.08 39.91 9.11
CA HIS A 5 -50.01 38.48 8.83
C HIS A 5 -48.59 38.13 8.37
N MET A 6 -47.87 37.34 9.17
CA MET A 6 -46.68 36.64 8.73
C MET A 6 -47.11 35.26 8.21
N SER A 7 -46.73 34.98 6.97
CA SER A 7 -46.94 33.71 6.27
C SER A 7 -46.09 32.61 6.91
N ASP A 8 -46.74 31.55 7.40
CA ASP A 8 -46.12 30.29 7.82
C ASP A 8 -45.79 29.43 6.59
N ASP A 9 -44.79 29.82 5.79
CA ASP A 9 -44.22 28.93 4.78
C ASP A 9 -43.14 28.05 5.42
N LYS A 10 -43.57 26.91 5.99
CA LYS A 10 -42.64 25.85 6.39
C LYS A 10 -42.07 25.18 5.14
N PRO A 11 -40.75 24.92 5.06
CA PRO A 11 -40.17 24.20 3.95
C PRO A 11 -40.81 22.81 3.83
N LYS A 12 -41.30 22.48 2.63
CA LYS A 12 -41.85 21.15 2.36
C LYS A 12 -40.77 20.09 2.62
N PRO A 13 -41.14 18.94 3.22
CA PRO A 13 -40.21 17.84 3.39
C PRO A 13 -39.65 17.41 2.03
N PRO A 14 -38.38 16.96 1.98
CA PRO A 14 -37.81 16.48 0.72
C PRO A 14 -38.68 15.35 0.18
N LYS A 15 -39.07 15.46 -1.10
CA LYS A 15 -39.79 14.41 -1.81
C LYS A 15 -39.00 13.11 -1.70
N SER A 16 -39.70 12.01 -1.45
CA SER A 16 -39.07 10.69 -1.53
C SER A 16 -38.54 10.46 -2.94
N VAL A 17 -37.47 9.68 -3.08
CA VAL A 17 -36.88 9.33 -4.38
C VAL A 17 -37.95 8.81 -5.34
N THR A 18 -38.90 8.04 -4.83
CA THR A 18 -40.06 7.52 -5.57
C THR A 18 -40.96 8.62 -6.14
N GLU A 19 -41.26 9.67 -5.38
CA GLU A 19 -42.10 10.79 -5.83
C GLU A 19 -41.41 11.70 -6.85
N VAL A 20 -40.07 11.84 -6.76
CA VAL A 20 -39.28 12.56 -7.76
C VAL A 20 -39.28 11.79 -9.09
N LEU A 21 -39.13 10.47 -9.03
CA LEU A 21 -39.06 9.62 -10.21
C LEU A 21 -40.42 9.40 -10.90
N GLU A 22 -41.51 9.27 -10.13
CA GLU A 22 -42.88 9.24 -10.66
C GLU A 22 -43.24 10.56 -11.38
N SER A 23 -42.69 11.69 -10.95
CA SER A 23 -42.88 12.99 -11.61
C SER A 23 -42.12 13.17 -12.94
N LEU A 24 -41.18 12.27 -13.24
CA LEU A 24 -40.42 12.24 -14.51
C LEU A 24 -41.07 11.34 -15.57
N GLY A 25 -42.23 10.73 -15.28
CA GLY A 25 -42.98 9.93 -16.25
C GLY A 25 -42.36 8.56 -16.57
N MET A 26 -41.41 8.10 -15.76
CA MET A 26 -40.81 6.77 -15.92
C MET A 26 -41.74 5.69 -15.37
N ASP A 27 -41.99 4.66 -16.18
CA ASP A 27 -42.84 3.53 -15.79
C ASP A 27 -42.21 2.72 -14.65
N ARG A 28 -43.05 2.22 -13.74
CA ARG A 28 -42.60 1.48 -12.54
C ARG A 28 -41.84 0.19 -12.89
N ASP A 29 -42.20 -0.45 -14.00
CA ASP A 29 -41.54 -1.67 -14.44
C ASP A 29 -40.18 -1.35 -15.09
N GLN A 30 -40.06 -0.25 -15.85
CA GLN A 30 -38.77 0.25 -16.34
C GLN A 30 -37.83 0.64 -15.19
N LEU A 31 -38.36 1.29 -14.15
CA LEU A 31 -37.59 1.62 -12.94
C LEU A 31 -37.14 0.37 -12.18
N ARG A 32 -37.96 -0.69 -12.14
CA ARG A 32 -37.59 -1.96 -11.51
C ARG A 32 -36.50 -2.68 -12.27
N GLU A 33 -36.54 -2.69 -13.59
CA GLU A 33 -35.49 -3.31 -14.40
C GLU A 33 -34.18 -2.50 -14.33
N MET A 34 -34.24 -1.17 -14.44
CA MET A 34 -33.07 -0.32 -14.23
C MET A 34 -32.48 -0.45 -12.81
N ALA A 35 -33.34 -0.59 -11.79
CA ALA A 35 -32.90 -0.83 -10.43
C ALA A 35 -32.31 -2.24 -10.25
N LYS A 36 -32.83 -3.27 -10.94
CA LYS A 36 -32.24 -4.62 -10.92
C LYS A 36 -30.88 -4.63 -11.58
N ASP A 37 -30.72 -3.96 -12.72
CA ASP A 37 -29.44 -3.86 -13.43
C ASP A 37 -28.42 -3.09 -12.57
N ALA A 38 -28.82 -1.94 -12.01
CA ALA A 38 -27.97 -1.17 -11.10
C ALA A 38 -27.63 -1.95 -9.82
N ILE A 39 -28.57 -2.70 -9.24
CA ILE A 39 -28.32 -3.55 -8.06
C ILE A 39 -27.42 -4.74 -8.43
N ALA A 40 -27.58 -5.34 -9.61
CA ALA A 40 -26.72 -6.42 -10.09
C ALA A 40 -25.28 -5.93 -10.28
N ASP A 41 -25.10 -4.73 -10.82
CA ASP A 41 -23.80 -4.07 -10.97
C ASP A 41 -23.17 -3.67 -9.61
N LEU A 42 -23.99 -3.46 -8.58
CA LEU A 42 -23.55 -3.13 -7.22
C LEU A 42 -23.41 -4.36 -6.29
N THR A 43 -23.97 -5.50 -6.65
CA THR A 43 -23.92 -6.71 -5.83
C THR A 43 -22.63 -7.46 -6.10
N PRO A 44 -21.80 -7.76 -5.08
CA PRO A 44 -20.56 -8.50 -5.29
C PRO A 44 -20.87 -9.89 -5.88
N LYS A 45 -20.28 -10.22 -7.03
CA LYS A 45 -20.38 -11.57 -7.60
C LYS A 45 -19.88 -12.61 -6.56
N LYS A 46 -20.57 -13.74 -6.43
CA LYS A 46 -20.12 -14.83 -5.54
C LYS A 46 -18.82 -15.44 -6.08
N GLY A 47 -17.92 -15.88 -5.19
CA GLY A 47 -16.71 -16.60 -5.56
C GLY A 47 -15.54 -15.75 -6.05
N ARG A 48 -15.62 -14.41 -5.97
CA ARG A 48 -14.56 -13.49 -6.42
C ARG A 48 -13.17 -13.81 -5.83
N GLY A 49 -13.09 -14.13 -4.54
CA GLY A 49 -11.82 -14.49 -3.91
C GLY A 49 -11.17 -15.72 -4.56
N ALA A 50 -11.95 -16.77 -4.79
CA ALA A 50 -11.47 -17.98 -5.45
C ALA A 50 -11.14 -17.76 -6.94
N ALA A 51 -11.87 -16.88 -7.62
CA ALA A 51 -11.56 -16.49 -9.00
C ALA A 51 -10.20 -15.77 -9.05
N TRP A 52 -9.98 -14.81 -8.14
CA TRP A 52 -8.71 -14.11 -8.03
C TRP A 52 -7.54 -15.04 -7.68
N GLU A 53 -7.71 -15.96 -6.73
CA GLU A 53 -6.68 -16.96 -6.41
C GLU A 53 -6.32 -17.84 -7.62
N LYS A 54 -7.29 -18.18 -8.47
CA LYS A 54 -7.02 -18.91 -9.72
C LYS A 54 -6.22 -18.07 -10.72
N VAL A 55 -6.54 -16.78 -10.86
CA VAL A 55 -5.78 -15.84 -11.68
C VAL A 55 -4.33 -15.79 -11.20
N LEU A 56 -4.11 -15.67 -9.89
CA LEU A 56 -2.77 -15.66 -9.31
C LEU A 56 -2.03 -16.97 -9.51
N GLY A 57 -2.70 -18.11 -9.36
CA GLY A 57 -2.14 -19.44 -9.63
C GLY A 57 -1.64 -19.57 -11.07
N ALA A 58 -2.47 -19.16 -12.04
CA ALA A 58 -2.09 -19.19 -13.45
C ALA A 58 -0.93 -18.21 -13.76
N ALA A 59 -0.91 -17.04 -13.12
CA ALA A 59 0.15 -16.06 -13.30
C ALA A 59 1.50 -16.55 -12.73
N VAL A 60 1.51 -17.08 -11.50
CA VAL A 60 2.75 -17.50 -10.83
C VAL A 60 3.43 -18.67 -11.56
N GLU A 61 2.66 -19.59 -12.14
CA GLU A 61 3.18 -20.68 -12.97
C GLU A 61 3.99 -20.20 -14.18
N LYS A 62 3.68 -19.00 -14.71
CA LYS A 62 4.37 -18.38 -15.84
C LYS A 62 5.53 -17.49 -15.43
N LEU A 63 5.33 -16.69 -14.38
CA LEU A 63 6.32 -15.75 -13.86
C LEU A 63 7.56 -16.43 -13.28
N GLY A 64 7.42 -17.67 -12.80
CA GLY A 64 8.54 -18.48 -12.32
C GLY A 64 8.93 -18.18 -10.87
N PRO A 65 10.16 -18.55 -10.46
CA PRO A 65 10.52 -18.69 -9.04
C PRO A 65 10.70 -17.37 -8.29
N ASN A 66 10.77 -16.24 -9.00
CA ASN A 66 10.89 -14.91 -8.39
C ASN A 66 9.54 -14.33 -7.96
N TRP A 67 8.46 -15.10 -8.07
CA TRP A 67 7.13 -14.69 -7.67
C TRP A 67 6.47 -15.80 -6.86
N THR A 68 5.80 -15.42 -5.79
CA THR A 68 5.02 -16.36 -4.96
C THR A 68 3.71 -15.75 -4.52
N ILE A 69 2.71 -16.59 -4.23
CA ILE A 69 1.40 -16.12 -3.78
C ILE A 69 1.39 -16.02 -2.26
N ILE A 70 0.90 -14.89 -1.75
CA ILE A 70 0.71 -14.64 -0.32
C ILE A 70 -0.74 -14.22 -0.03
N GLY A 71 -1.20 -14.44 1.19
CA GLY A 71 -2.57 -14.10 1.61
C GLY A 71 -3.62 -15.06 1.04
N SER A 72 -4.89 -14.64 1.07
CA SER A 72 -6.02 -15.43 0.59
C SER A 72 -7.23 -14.56 0.19
N GLY A 73 -8.13 -15.16 -0.58
CA GLY A 73 -9.30 -14.52 -1.17
C GLY A 73 -8.91 -13.27 -1.96
N LEU A 74 -9.72 -12.21 -1.86
CA LEU A 74 -9.45 -10.93 -2.51
C LEU A 74 -8.23 -10.18 -1.97
N ARG A 75 -7.65 -10.63 -0.84
CA ARG A 75 -6.43 -10.08 -0.25
C ARG A 75 -5.18 -10.86 -0.67
N ALA A 76 -5.33 -11.90 -1.49
CA ALA A 76 -4.19 -12.61 -2.06
C ALA A 76 -3.40 -11.68 -2.98
N LYS A 77 -2.07 -11.84 -3.00
CA LYS A 77 -1.15 -11.02 -3.80
C LYS A 77 -0.02 -11.88 -4.36
N LEU A 78 0.58 -11.44 -5.46
CA LEU A 78 1.91 -11.89 -5.89
C LEU A 78 2.95 -11.08 -5.14
N LEU A 79 3.87 -11.77 -4.46
CA LEU A 79 5.05 -11.21 -3.83
C LEU A 79 6.26 -11.45 -4.73
N HIS A 80 7.02 -10.40 -5.00
CA HIS A 80 8.30 -10.50 -5.68
C HIS A 80 9.36 -10.99 -4.70
N THR A 81 10.09 -12.04 -5.08
CA THR A 81 11.05 -12.74 -4.24
C THR A 81 12.41 -12.87 -4.94
N PRO A 82 13.52 -12.86 -4.19
CA PRO A 82 13.57 -12.79 -2.73
C PRO A 82 13.26 -11.39 -2.19
N VAL A 83 12.57 -11.32 -1.05
CA VAL A 83 12.26 -10.06 -0.36
C VAL A 83 13.57 -9.47 0.12
N ARG A 84 13.87 -8.24 -0.32
CA ARG A 84 15.03 -7.42 0.09
C ARG A 84 14.55 -6.30 1.03
N TRP A 85 15.06 -5.09 0.91
CA TRP A 85 14.68 -3.93 1.74
C TRP A 85 13.28 -3.36 1.45
N PHE A 86 12.60 -3.88 0.43
CA PHE A 86 11.25 -3.48 0.05
C PHE A 86 10.32 -4.68 0.02
N PHE A 87 9.05 -4.42 0.35
CA PHE A 87 7.95 -5.36 0.20
C PHE A 87 7.19 -5.03 -1.09
N ASP A 88 7.48 -5.83 -2.11
CA ASP A 88 7.08 -5.59 -3.49
C ASP A 88 6.00 -6.59 -3.89
N THR A 89 4.79 -6.10 -4.17
CA THR A 89 3.66 -6.97 -4.50
C THR A 89 2.79 -6.44 -5.62
N VAL A 90 2.13 -7.36 -6.33
CA VAL A 90 1.03 -7.09 -7.25
C VAL A 90 -0.24 -7.73 -6.71
N GLY A 91 -1.34 -6.99 -6.69
CA GLY A 91 -2.61 -7.44 -6.15
C GLY A 91 -3.80 -6.86 -6.89
N ILE A 92 -4.99 -6.98 -6.28
CA ILE A 92 -6.18 -6.23 -6.67
C ILE A 92 -6.72 -5.43 -5.49
N ASP A 93 -7.48 -4.38 -5.79
CA ASP A 93 -8.27 -3.67 -4.80
C ASP A 93 -9.38 -4.59 -4.29
N PRO A 94 -9.45 -4.88 -2.98
CA PRO A 94 -10.45 -5.77 -2.41
C PRO A 94 -11.86 -5.15 -2.41
N ILE A 95 -12.01 -3.85 -2.68
CA ILE A 95 -13.31 -3.18 -2.77
C ILE A 95 -14.18 -3.89 -3.82
N PRO A 96 -15.43 -4.25 -3.48
CA PRO A 96 -16.30 -4.92 -4.42
C PRO A 96 -16.52 -4.19 -5.72
N ASN A 97 -16.56 -4.96 -6.81
CA ASN A 97 -16.84 -4.51 -8.19
C ASN A 97 -15.89 -3.44 -8.73
N ARG A 98 -14.78 -3.16 -8.03
CA ARG A 98 -13.71 -2.27 -8.48
C ARG A 98 -12.70 -3.03 -9.34
N GLU A 99 -12.24 -4.18 -8.85
CA GLU A 99 -11.36 -5.13 -9.57
C GLU A 99 -10.22 -4.39 -10.29
N LYS A 100 -9.54 -3.52 -9.55
CA LYS A 100 -8.41 -2.74 -10.07
C LYS A 100 -7.12 -3.37 -9.64
N LEU A 101 -6.18 -3.56 -10.56
CA LEU A 101 -4.84 -4.00 -10.21
C LEU A 101 -4.13 -2.97 -9.31
N THR A 102 -3.32 -3.49 -8.39
CA THR A 102 -2.54 -2.70 -7.43
C THR A 102 -1.09 -3.13 -7.46
N ILE A 103 -0.19 -2.16 -7.26
CA ILE A 103 1.22 -2.40 -6.98
C ILE A 103 1.49 -1.85 -5.57
N THR A 104 2.20 -2.61 -4.75
CA THR A 104 2.75 -2.14 -3.48
C THR A 104 4.27 -2.18 -3.58
N HIS A 105 4.90 -1.07 -3.21
CA HIS A 105 6.36 -0.96 -3.05
C HIS A 105 6.60 -0.19 -1.74
N LEU A 106 6.95 -0.93 -0.69
CA LEU A 106 6.95 -0.41 0.68
C LEU A 106 8.30 -0.69 1.35
N PRO A 107 9.00 0.34 1.87
CA PRO A 107 10.28 0.12 2.57
C PRO A 107 10.05 -0.66 3.86
N LEU A 108 10.89 -1.66 4.11
CA LEU A 108 10.88 -2.48 5.32
C LEU A 108 11.94 -2.02 6.33
N ILE A 109 12.09 -0.69 6.45
CA ILE A 109 13.11 -0.03 7.30
C ILE A 109 12.52 0.37 8.65
N GLU A 110 11.20 0.45 8.76
CA GLU A 110 10.46 0.71 9.99
C GLU A 110 9.29 -0.29 10.11
N PRO A 111 8.74 -0.51 11.32
CA PRO A 111 7.57 -1.37 11.49
C PRO A 111 6.40 -0.88 10.64
N LEU A 112 5.64 -1.81 10.07
CA LEU A 112 4.45 -1.47 9.29
C LEU A 112 3.23 -1.40 10.21
N ASP A 113 2.38 -0.40 10.04
CA ASP A 113 1.12 -0.35 10.77
C ASP A 113 0.24 -1.55 10.36
N PRO A 114 -0.52 -2.15 11.31
CA PRO A 114 -1.49 -3.18 10.99
C PRO A 114 -2.44 -2.72 9.87
N GLY A 115 -2.52 -3.48 8.78
CA GLY A 115 -3.36 -3.15 7.63
C GLY A 115 -2.64 -2.46 6.47
N THR A 116 -1.41 -1.94 6.67
CA THR A 116 -0.61 -1.27 5.62
C THR A 116 -0.39 -2.17 4.42
N LEU A 117 -0.05 -3.44 4.67
CA LEU A 117 0.15 -4.44 3.61
C LEU A 117 -1.14 -4.89 2.93
N THR A 118 -2.31 -4.64 3.53
CA THR A 118 -3.60 -5.11 3.00
C THR A 118 -4.49 -4.02 2.42
N GLU A 119 -4.22 -2.73 2.69
CA GLU A 119 -5.16 -1.64 2.41
C GLU A 119 -4.66 -0.55 1.47
N TRP A 120 -3.34 -0.38 1.28
CA TRP A 120 -2.84 0.86 0.69
C TRP A 120 -2.35 0.73 -0.76
N GLN A 121 -3.15 1.28 -1.68
CA GLN A 121 -2.70 1.78 -2.98
C GLN A 121 -1.83 3.02 -2.72
N ASP A 122 -0.52 2.82 -2.70
CA ASP A 122 0.49 3.78 -3.12
C ASP A 122 0.35 5.22 -2.58
N HIS A 123 0.86 5.44 -1.37
CA HIS A 123 1.02 6.78 -0.79
C HIS A 123 2.48 7.23 -0.70
N TYR A 124 3.41 6.53 -1.35
CA TYR A 124 4.83 6.83 -1.19
C TYR A 124 5.39 7.85 -2.18
N ASP A 125 4.76 8.12 -3.33
CA ASP A 125 5.17 9.25 -4.18
C ASP A 125 4.15 9.70 -5.23
N SER A 126 3.79 10.98 -5.23
CA SER A 126 2.89 11.60 -6.21
C SER A 126 3.53 11.80 -7.59
N ARG A 127 4.84 11.55 -7.75
CA ARG A 127 5.58 11.74 -9.00
C ARG A 127 5.21 10.78 -10.14
N HIS A 128 4.37 9.77 -9.89
CA HIS A 128 3.82 8.88 -10.93
C HIS A 128 2.31 9.06 -11.14
N SER A 129 1.70 10.09 -10.55
CA SER A 129 0.29 10.47 -10.80
C SER A 129 -0.06 10.75 -12.27
N GLY A 130 0.94 10.75 -13.17
CA GLY A 130 0.77 10.90 -14.62
C GLY A 130 1.13 9.67 -15.45
N HIS A 131 1.51 8.54 -14.85
CA HIS A 131 1.66 7.28 -15.57
C HIS A 131 0.42 6.42 -15.33
N ASP A 132 -0.24 6.04 -16.43
CA ASP A 132 -1.55 5.37 -16.51
C ASP A 132 -1.53 3.91 -16.01
N TYR A 133 -0.64 3.60 -15.07
CA TYR A 133 -0.57 2.32 -14.38
C TYR A 133 -1.67 2.23 -13.29
N HIS A 134 -2.23 3.36 -12.86
CA HIS A 134 -3.21 3.36 -11.79
C HIS A 134 -4.60 2.91 -12.27
N GLY A 135 -4.96 1.67 -11.94
CA GLY A 135 -6.37 1.28 -11.89
C GLY A 135 -6.93 0.63 -13.15
N ARG A 136 -6.13 -0.15 -13.86
CA ARG A 136 -6.68 -1.05 -14.88
C ARG A 136 -7.66 -2.01 -14.24
N GLN A 137 -8.88 -2.00 -14.77
CA GLN A 137 -9.94 -2.91 -14.40
C GLN A 137 -9.65 -4.27 -15.03
N ILE A 138 -9.79 -5.32 -14.24
CA ILE A 138 -9.58 -6.71 -14.65
C ILE A 138 -10.87 -7.48 -14.40
N ASP A 139 -11.30 -8.29 -15.37
CA ASP A 139 -12.38 -9.25 -15.13
C ASP A 139 -11.77 -10.55 -14.59
N ILE A 140 -11.77 -10.71 -13.27
CA ILE A 140 -11.17 -11.87 -12.61
C ILE A 140 -11.87 -13.20 -12.93
N PHE A 141 -13.08 -13.16 -13.50
CA PHE A 141 -13.80 -14.36 -13.92
C PHE A 141 -13.36 -14.86 -15.30
N ASP A 142 -12.81 -13.99 -16.15
CA ASP A 142 -12.03 -14.40 -17.31
C ASP A 142 -10.59 -14.69 -16.89
N THR A 143 -10.40 -15.85 -16.25
CA THR A 143 -9.14 -16.20 -15.59
C THR A 143 -7.93 -16.18 -16.54
N VAL A 144 -8.11 -16.51 -17.82
CA VAL A 144 -7.00 -16.56 -18.79
C VAL A 144 -6.53 -15.14 -19.12
N SER A 145 -7.44 -14.29 -19.60
CA SER A 145 -7.11 -12.90 -19.93
C SER A 145 -6.64 -12.11 -18.70
N ALA A 146 -7.24 -12.40 -17.54
CA ALA A 146 -6.83 -11.81 -16.28
C ALA A 146 -5.41 -12.22 -15.88
N ALA A 147 -5.06 -13.51 -16.01
CA ALA A 147 -3.72 -13.98 -15.69
C ALA A 147 -2.67 -13.36 -16.63
N GLU A 148 -2.94 -13.28 -17.94
CA GLU A 148 -2.06 -12.61 -18.90
C GLU A 148 -1.84 -11.14 -18.56
N LEU A 149 -2.91 -10.43 -18.15
CA LEU A 149 -2.79 -9.04 -17.71
C LEU A 149 -1.94 -8.92 -16.45
N VAL A 150 -2.12 -9.80 -15.46
CA VAL A 150 -1.30 -9.82 -14.23
C VAL A 150 0.17 -10.10 -14.53
N ILE A 151 0.46 -11.05 -15.43
CA ILE A 151 1.84 -11.37 -15.84
C ILE A 151 2.50 -10.14 -16.49
N TRP A 152 1.84 -9.56 -17.50
CA TRP A 152 2.33 -8.35 -18.16
C TRP A 152 2.54 -7.20 -17.17
N TRP A 153 1.66 -7.09 -16.18
CA TRP A 153 1.74 -6.07 -15.14
C TRP A 153 2.95 -6.26 -14.22
N ALA A 154 3.18 -7.50 -13.81
CA ALA A 154 4.28 -7.87 -12.92
C ALA A 154 5.63 -7.68 -13.62
N GLU A 155 5.77 -8.13 -14.86
CA GLU A 155 7.03 -8.08 -15.62
C GLU A 155 7.36 -6.69 -16.19
N GLY A 156 6.36 -5.84 -16.41
CA GLY A 156 6.57 -4.48 -16.90
C GLY A 156 6.39 -3.44 -15.79
N PRO A 157 5.20 -2.82 -15.66
CA PRO A 157 4.99 -1.67 -14.77
C PRO A 157 5.44 -1.86 -13.32
N ALA A 158 5.24 -3.04 -12.74
CA ALA A 158 5.64 -3.30 -11.35
C ALA A 158 7.16 -3.42 -11.23
N SER A 159 7.81 -4.20 -12.09
CA SER A 159 9.26 -4.37 -12.08
C SER A 159 9.98 -3.04 -12.37
N ASP A 160 9.51 -2.25 -13.34
CA ASP A 160 10.03 -0.90 -13.62
C ASP A 160 9.97 0.01 -12.38
N LEU A 161 8.89 -0.08 -11.60
CA LEU A 161 8.73 0.68 -10.37
C LEU A 161 9.71 0.22 -9.28
N PHE A 162 9.86 -1.09 -9.10
CA PHE A 162 10.75 -1.67 -8.09
C PHE A 162 12.20 -1.29 -8.37
N ASP A 163 12.63 -1.36 -9.63
CA ASP A 163 13.98 -0.99 -10.05
C ASP A 163 14.23 0.51 -9.93
N ALA A 164 13.29 1.36 -10.37
CA ALA A 164 13.40 2.81 -10.28
C ALA A 164 13.42 3.34 -8.83
N ARG A 165 13.04 2.50 -7.87
CA ARG A 165 12.99 2.83 -6.43
C ARG A 165 13.88 1.92 -5.59
N SER A 166 15.02 1.52 -6.15
CA SER A 166 16.07 0.86 -5.37
C SER A 166 16.53 1.72 -4.18
N VAL A 167 17.22 1.10 -3.23
CA VAL A 167 17.81 1.79 -2.06
C VAL A 167 18.73 2.93 -2.54
N GLU A 168 19.53 2.69 -3.56
CA GLU A 168 20.50 3.63 -4.14
C GLU A 168 19.78 4.81 -4.79
N ALA A 169 18.68 4.57 -5.49
CA ALA A 169 17.87 5.62 -6.11
C ALA A 169 17.11 6.47 -5.07
N LEU A 170 16.62 5.85 -4.00
CA LEU A 170 15.83 6.52 -2.98
C LEU A 170 16.66 7.32 -1.97
N THR A 171 17.89 6.90 -1.68
CA THR A 171 18.76 7.58 -0.70
C THR A 171 18.95 9.08 -1.00
N PRO A 172 19.45 9.51 -2.18
CA PRO A 172 19.67 10.93 -2.45
C PRO A 172 18.37 11.75 -2.46
N LEU A 173 17.26 11.13 -2.86
CA LEU A 173 15.94 11.75 -2.77
C LEU A 173 15.52 12.01 -1.32
N ARG A 174 15.72 11.02 -0.45
CA ARG A 174 15.37 11.12 0.96
C ARG A 174 16.30 12.06 1.72
N GLU A 175 17.56 12.15 1.32
CA GLU A 175 18.48 13.20 1.79
C GLU A 175 17.91 14.60 1.52
N LYS A 176 17.51 14.88 0.28
CA LYS A 176 16.88 16.16 -0.07
C LYS A 176 15.63 16.44 0.76
N GLN A 177 14.74 15.45 0.90
CA GLN A 177 13.52 15.61 1.68
C GLN A 177 13.79 15.81 3.18
N TYR A 178 14.81 15.16 3.73
CA TYR A 178 15.22 15.36 5.11
C TYR A 178 15.74 16.79 5.31
N LEU A 179 16.54 17.34 4.40
CA LEU A 179 16.99 18.73 4.47
C LEU A 179 15.82 19.74 4.38
N GLU A 180 14.81 19.43 3.58
CA GLU A 180 13.61 20.26 3.36
C GLU A 180 12.45 19.94 4.34
N ARG A 181 12.67 19.08 5.35
CA ARG A 181 11.61 18.47 6.17
C ARG A 181 10.71 19.44 6.93
N SER A 182 11.20 20.65 7.22
CA SER A 182 10.42 21.70 7.87
C SER A 182 9.34 22.31 6.96
N GLN A 183 9.39 22.05 5.65
CA GLN A 183 8.52 22.63 4.62
C GLN A 183 7.61 21.59 3.96
N SER A 184 7.94 20.30 4.05
CA SER A 184 7.19 19.21 3.42
C SER A 184 6.23 18.51 4.39
N GLY A 185 5.11 17.99 3.88
CA GLY A 185 4.11 17.18 4.59
C GLY A 185 4.65 15.85 5.19
N PRO A 186 3.84 14.77 5.27
CA PRO A 186 4.08 13.63 6.18
C PRO A 186 5.49 13.02 6.11
N ALA A 187 5.91 12.37 7.21
CA ALA A 187 7.27 11.91 7.57
C ALA A 187 7.97 10.89 6.66
N ARG A 188 7.87 11.03 5.33
CA ARG A 188 8.56 10.16 4.36
C ARG A 188 10.09 10.21 4.47
N TRP A 189 10.64 11.18 5.19
CA TRP A 189 12.07 11.33 5.42
C TRP A 189 12.62 10.39 6.50
N THR A 190 11.78 9.78 7.36
CA THR A 190 12.26 8.95 8.49
C THR A 190 13.06 7.74 8.02
N ILE A 191 12.62 7.11 6.92
CA ILE A 191 13.29 5.95 6.34
C ILE A 191 14.74 6.23 5.93
N LEU A 192 15.14 7.51 5.79
CA LEU A 192 16.52 7.89 5.48
C LEU A 192 17.52 7.30 6.48
N ALA A 193 17.14 7.18 7.76
CA ALA A 193 18.02 6.61 8.78
C ALA A 193 18.52 5.22 8.39
N GLY A 194 17.62 4.31 8.00
CA GLY A 194 18.02 2.98 7.54
C GLY A 194 18.70 3.01 6.18
N LEU A 195 18.25 3.87 5.25
CA LEU A 195 18.89 4.02 3.95
C LEU A 195 20.37 4.40 4.07
N ARG A 196 20.73 5.32 4.98
CA ARG A 196 22.12 5.70 5.25
C ARG A 196 22.95 4.54 5.78
N VAL A 197 22.38 3.68 6.62
CA VAL A 197 23.08 2.46 7.08
C VAL A 197 23.28 1.52 5.90
N ILE A 198 22.23 1.24 5.11
CA ILE A 198 22.28 0.31 3.98
C ILE A 198 23.29 0.77 2.92
N THR A 199 23.24 2.04 2.52
CA THR A 199 24.10 2.60 1.47
C THR A 199 25.43 3.17 1.95
N ASP A 200 25.70 3.10 3.26
CA ASP A 200 26.88 3.69 3.89
C ASP A 200 27.07 5.20 3.62
N THR A 201 25.96 5.94 3.60
CA THR A 201 25.97 7.39 3.34
C THR A 201 25.76 8.20 4.62
N GLY A 202 26.83 8.42 5.37
CA GLY A 202 26.81 9.30 6.55
C GLY A 202 26.10 8.70 7.78
N SER A 203 26.02 9.49 8.85
CA SER A 203 25.48 9.00 10.13
C SER A 203 23.95 8.95 10.14
N PRO A 204 23.32 7.86 10.61
CA PRO A 204 21.86 7.79 10.74
C PRO A 204 21.33 8.53 11.98
N LEU A 205 22.20 8.87 12.95
CA LEU A 205 21.79 9.32 14.29
C LEU A 205 20.96 10.61 14.26
N GLU A 206 21.33 11.58 13.43
CA GLU A 206 20.58 12.84 13.34
C GLU A 206 19.15 12.61 12.83
N VAL A 207 18.95 11.66 11.91
CA VAL A 207 17.63 11.34 11.36
C VAL A 207 16.81 10.62 12.43
N ILE A 208 17.43 9.67 13.14
CA ILE A 208 16.80 8.92 14.23
C ILE A 208 16.33 9.86 15.35
N ASP A 209 17.19 10.78 15.81
CA ASP A 209 16.84 11.71 16.88
C ASP A 209 15.64 12.60 16.47
N ASN A 210 15.63 13.11 15.23
CA ASN A 210 14.49 13.86 14.70
C ASN A 210 13.21 12.99 14.60
N ALA A 211 13.33 11.72 14.21
CA ALA A 211 12.20 10.79 14.12
C ALA A 211 11.58 10.54 15.51
N ILE A 212 12.40 10.32 16.53
CA ILE A 212 11.95 10.15 17.92
C ILE A 212 11.17 11.37 18.39
N GLU A 213 11.70 12.59 18.17
CA GLU A 213 11.02 13.83 18.52
C GLU A 213 9.67 13.98 17.80
N TYR A 214 9.67 13.72 16.48
CA TYR A 214 8.47 13.78 15.66
C TYR A 214 7.37 12.83 16.15
N PHE A 215 7.71 11.57 16.43
CA PHE A 215 6.72 10.57 16.85
C PHE A 215 6.26 10.80 18.30
N ARG A 216 7.14 11.19 19.23
CA ARG A 216 6.73 11.57 20.58
C ARG A 216 5.79 12.78 20.59
N GLY A 217 5.95 13.72 19.66
CA GLY A 217 5.04 14.85 19.51
C GLY A 217 3.64 14.48 19.01
N ARG A 218 3.46 13.29 18.42
CA ARG A 218 2.20 12.83 17.82
C ARG A 218 1.54 11.68 18.57
N VAL A 219 2.32 10.89 19.30
CA VAL A 219 1.85 9.71 20.00
C VAL A 219 1.82 10.01 21.50
N ALA A 220 0.66 9.79 22.14
CA ALA A 220 0.52 10.02 23.58
C ALA A 220 1.28 9.01 24.44
N ASP A 221 1.60 7.83 23.89
CA ASP A 221 2.28 6.74 24.58
C ASP A 221 3.74 6.54 24.11
N PRO A 222 4.74 6.77 24.98
CA PRO A 222 6.14 6.46 24.69
C PRO A 222 6.43 4.97 24.43
N LYS A 223 5.52 4.07 24.83
CA LYS A 223 5.60 2.62 24.57
C LYS A 223 4.93 2.20 23.27
N ALA A 224 4.46 3.14 22.45
CA ALA A 224 3.95 2.81 21.14
C ALA A 224 5.04 2.11 20.30
N PRO A 225 4.68 1.08 19.50
CA PRO A 225 5.66 0.26 18.77
C PRO A 225 6.66 1.08 17.95
N LEU A 226 6.18 2.14 17.27
CA LEU A 226 7.03 3.00 16.45
C LEU A 226 8.04 3.81 17.29
N VAL A 227 7.63 4.33 18.46
CA VAL A 227 8.54 5.07 19.35
C VAL A 227 9.59 4.14 19.96
N MET A 228 9.20 2.91 20.31
CA MET A 228 10.11 1.88 20.79
C MET A 228 11.14 1.49 19.73
N PHE A 229 10.69 1.24 18.50
CA PHE A 229 11.56 0.93 17.37
C PHE A 229 12.65 2.00 17.19
N TRP A 230 12.27 3.28 17.10
CA TRP A 230 13.23 4.36 16.90
C TRP A 230 14.20 4.53 18.07
N THR A 231 13.74 4.29 19.30
CA THR A 231 14.60 4.33 20.49
C THR A 231 15.64 3.21 20.47
N GLN A 232 15.25 1.99 20.10
CA GLN A 232 16.16 0.84 19.96
C GLN A 232 17.13 1.05 18.79
N PHE A 233 16.65 1.54 17.65
CA PHE A 233 17.50 1.82 16.50
C PHE A 233 18.59 2.83 16.87
N ARG A 234 18.26 3.86 17.65
CA ARG A 234 19.23 4.82 18.18
C ARG A 234 20.31 4.15 19.02
N GLU A 235 19.93 3.26 19.94
CA GLU A 235 20.85 2.56 20.83
C GLU A 235 21.84 1.69 20.05
N VAL A 236 21.34 0.95 19.06
CA VAL A 236 22.18 0.10 18.19
C VAL A 236 23.12 0.95 17.34
N ALA A 237 22.60 1.98 16.67
CA ALA A 237 23.39 2.85 15.79
C ALA A 237 24.45 3.66 16.57
N ALA A 238 24.19 4.02 17.82
CA ALA A 238 25.14 4.78 18.66
C ALA A 238 26.41 3.98 19.02
N ALA A 239 26.38 2.65 18.90
CA ALA A 239 27.57 1.82 19.07
C ALA A 239 28.61 2.03 17.95
N GLY A 240 28.22 2.64 16.82
CA GLY A 240 29.11 2.95 15.70
C GLY A 240 29.50 1.74 14.83
N ASP A 241 28.87 0.59 15.04
CA ASP A 241 29.09 -0.63 14.28
C ASP A 241 28.01 -0.79 13.20
N ARG A 242 28.39 -0.51 11.94
CA ARG A 242 27.48 -0.56 10.80
C ARG A 242 26.97 -1.98 10.54
N GLU A 243 27.85 -2.98 10.61
CA GLU A 243 27.50 -4.38 10.34
C GLU A 243 26.46 -4.86 11.35
N ARG A 244 26.70 -4.59 12.64
CA ARG A 244 25.72 -4.88 13.70
C ARG A 244 24.39 -4.15 13.50
N THR A 245 24.44 -2.90 13.03
CA THR A 245 23.24 -2.11 12.76
C THR A 245 22.44 -2.68 11.58
N LEU A 246 23.12 -3.12 10.51
CA LEU A 246 22.49 -3.78 9.37
C LEU A 246 21.87 -5.11 9.75
N TRP A 247 22.57 -5.91 10.55
CA TRP A 247 22.04 -7.19 11.03
C TRP A 247 20.76 -6.97 11.84
N TRP A 248 20.75 -5.99 12.75
CA TRP A 248 19.55 -5.61 13.49
C TRP A 248 18.39 -5.13 12.59
N LEU A 249 18.69 -4.34 11.54
CA LEU A 249 17.68 -3.93 10.56
C LEU A 249 17.13 -5.11 9.74
N ASP A 250 17.98 -6.08 9.36
CA ASP A 250 17.54 -7.27 8.64
C ASP A 250 16.64 -8.17 9.50
N GLU A 251 16.99 -8.37 10.77
CA GLU A 251 16.14 -9.08 11.73
C GLU A 251 14.76 -8.40 11.85
N HIS A 252 14.75 -7.08 12.00
CA HIS A 252 13.53 -6.30 12.12
C HIS A 252 12.67 -6.39 10.85
N ARG A 253 13.29 -6.27 9.68
CA ARG A 253 12.65 -6.45 8.37
C ARG A 253 11.96 -7.81 8.25
N ARG A 254 12.67 -8.89 8.56
CA ARG A 254 12.13 -10.27 8.53
C ARG A 254 10.99 -10.43 9.52
N ALA A 255 11.13 -9.92 10.74
CA ALA A 255 10.11 -9.98 11.78
C ALA A 255 8.83 -9.24 11.36
N THR A 256 8.99 -8.03 10.80
CA THR A 256 7.87 -7.20 10.31
C THR A 256 7.06 -7.91 9.24
N VAL A 257 7.73 -8.51 8.25
CA VAL A 257 7.01 -9.27 7.20
C VAL A 257 6.32 -10.50 7.79
N ARG A 258 6.97 -11.21 8.72
CA ARG A 258 6.44 -12.42 9.36
C ARG A 258 5.23 -12.20 10.23
N GLU A 259 5.14 -11.03 10.86
CA GLU A 259 3.96 -10.63 11.62
C GLU A 259 2.70 -10.60 10.73
N HIS A 260 2.86 -10.26 9.45
CA HIS A 260 1.75 -10.17 8.50
C HIS A 260 1.56 -11.43 7.63
N TYR A 261 2.64 -12.11 7.27
CA TYR A 261 2.61 -13.28 6.40
C TYR A 261 3.58 -14.36 6.91
N PRO A 262 3.11 -15.60 7.17
CA PRO A 262 3.95 -16.68 7.70
C PRO A 262 4.89 -17.26 6.62
N LEU A 263 5.86 -16.47 6.19
CA LEU A 263 6.79 -16.80 5.10
C LEU A 263 8.04 -17.54 5.60
N PRO A 264 8.49 -18.57 4.86
CA PRO A 264 9.73 -19.29 5.18
C PRO A 264 10.97 -18.41 4.95
N ASP A 265 12.10 -18.75 5.59
CA ASP A 265 13.38 -18.05 5.41
C ASP A 265 13.84 -17.97 3.94
N SER A 266 13.54 -18.98 3.14
CA SER A 266 13.93 -19.04 1.72
C SER A 266 13.33 -17.93 0.84
N VAL A 267 12.30 -17.23 1.33
CA VAL A 267 11.69 -16.10 0.61
C VAL A 267 12.47 -14.80 0.83
N PHE A 268 13.34 -14.73 1.83
CA PHE A 268 14.09 -13.53 2.17
C PHE A 268 15.50 -13.60 1.60
N ALA A 269 15.96 -12.50 0.98
CA ALA A 269 17.34 -12.39 0.53
C ALA A 269 18.29 -12.35 1.72
N ASP A 270 19.48 -12.90 1.56
CA ASP A 270 20.62 -12.59 2.43
C ASP A 270 21.21 -11.24 1.99
N VAL A 271 20.66 -10.17 2.55
CA VAL A 271 21.04 -8.80 2.21
C VAL A 271 22.40 -8.39 2.81
N LEU A 272 23.02 -9.26 3.61
CA LEU A 272 24.34 -9.01 4.21
C LEU A 272 25.45 -9.60 3.35
N GLU A 273 25.22 -10.74 2.70
CA GLU A 273 26.16 -11.32 1.72
C GLU A 273 26.35 -10.39 0.50
N ASP A 274 25.29 -9.73 0.03
CA ASP A 274 25.33 -8.80 -1.10
C ASP A 274 26.16 -7.52 -0.84
N LEU A 275 26.56 -7.27 0.42
CA LEU A 275 27.38 -6.11 0.82
C LEU A 275 28.87 -6.44 0.89
N GLY A 276 29.27 -7.72 0.73
CA GLY A 276 30.64 -8.21 0.86
C GLY A 276 31.52 -8.07 -0.40
N ASP A 277 30.95 -7.70 -1.54
CA ASP A 277 31.63 -7.63 -2.86
C ASP A 277 31.86 -6.18 -3.37
N GLY A 278 31.79 -5.19 -2.48
CA GLY A 278 32.02 -3.76 -2.78
C GLY A 278 33.47 -3.31 -2.63
#